data_AF-A0A947XA13-F1
#
_entry.id   AF-A0A947XA13-F1
#
_cell.length_a   1.000
_cell.length_b   1.000
_cell.length_c   1.000
_cell.angle_alpha   90.00
_cell.angle_beta   90.00
_cell.angle_gamma   90.00
#
_symmetry.space_group_name_H-M   'P 1'
#
loop_
_entity.id
_entity.type
_entity.pdbx_description
1 polymer ?
#
loop_
_entity_poly.entity_id
_entity_poly.type
_entity_poly.pdbx_seq_one_letter_code
_entity_poly.pdbx_strand_id
1 'polypeptide(L)' 'MKACIDHLLSVGPAVFNASFGESMTFLREEWMNPETLTGRIEAEGDPLFWGDIYAKFL' A
#
# COMPACT_ATOMS: atom_id res chain seq x y z
N MET A 1 -5.53 -8.38 1.96
CA MET A 1 -4.93 -7.02 1.88
C MET A 1 -5.59 -6.04 2.83
N LYS A 2 -6.90 -5.76 2.68
CA LYS A 2 -7.63 -4.79 3.52
C LYS A 2 -7.49 -5.04 5.02
N ALA A 3 -7.63 -6.30 5.45
CA ALA A 3 -7.43 -6.70 6.85
C ALA A 3 -6.02 -6.36 7.41
N CYS A 4 -4.99 -6.36 6.56
CA CYS A 4 -3.63 -5.99 6.98
C CYS A 4 -3.47 -4.48 7.16
N ILE A 5 -4.02 -3.69 6.24
CA ILE A 5 -4.04 -2.22 6.34
C ILE A 5 -4.85 -1.80 7.57
N ASP A 6 -6.03 -2.38 7.77
CA ASP A 6 -6.87 -2.13 8.93
C ASP A 6 -6.15 -2.49 10.24
N HIS A 7 -5.44 -3.62 10.26
CA HIS A 7 -4.63 -4.00 11.42
C HIS A 7 -3.50 -2.99 11.69
N LEU A 8 -2.77 -2.55 10.68
CA LEU A 8 -1.71 -1.56 10.85
C LEU A 8 -2.27 -0.22 11.38
N LEU A 9 -3.43 0.20 10.87
CA LEU A 9 -4.11 1.41 11.37
C LEU A 9 -4.61 1.27 12.81
N SER A 10 -4.91 0.04 13.27
CA SER A 10 -5.26 -0.20 14.66
C SER A 10 -4.08 -0.03 15.63
N VAL A 11 -2.84 -0.17 15.14
CA VAL A 11 -1.61 0.06 15.92
C VAL A 11 -1.34 1.56 16.05
N GLY A 12 -1.65 2.34 15.01
CA GLY A 12 -1.53 3.79 15.03
C GLY A 12 -1.70 4.41 13.64
N PRO A 13 -1.74 5.75 13.54
CA PRO A 13 -1.80 6.44 12.27
C PRO A 13 -0.61 6.06 11.38
N ALA A 14 -0.90 5.66 10.15
CA ALA A 14 0.12 5.23 9.21
C ALA A 14 -0.16 5.75 7.80
N VAL A 15 0.92 6.00 7.07
CA VAL A 15 0.91 6.26 5.62
C VAL A 15 1.63 5.11 4.91
N PHE A 16 1.31 4.91 3.65
CA PHE A 16 1.72 3.72 2.91
C PHE A 16 2.38 4.06 1.58
N ASN A 17 3.26 3.18 1.12
CA ASN A 17 3.74 3.18 -0.25
C ASN A 17 3.78 1.73 -0.74
N ALA A 18 3.96 1.54 -2.04
CA ALA A 18 4.11 0.22 -2.60
C ALA A 18 5.28 0.18 -3.57
N SER A 19 5.90 -0.98 -3.74
CA SER A 19 6.72 -1.27 -4.89
C SER A 19 6.08 -2.40 -5.67
N PHE A 20 5.93 -2.26 -6.99
CA PHE A 20 5.32 -3.28 -7.84
C PHE A 20 6.36 -4.09 -8.60
N GLY A 21 6.14 -5.41 -8.69
CA GLY A 21 7.09 -6.34 -9.27
C GLY A 21 8.45 -6.32 -8.57
N GLU A 22 9.52 -6.63 -9.32
CA GLU A 22 10.91 -6.57 -8.82
C GLU A 22 11.52 -5.17 -8.96
N SER A 23 10.69 -4.11 -9.00
CA SER A 23 11.21 -2.75 -9.03
C SER A 23 11.70 -2.41 -7.62
N MET A 24 12.91 -1.88 -7.47
CA MET A 24 13.40 -1.36 -6.18
C MET A 24 12.97 0.11 -5.97
N THR A 25 11.83 0.47 -6.54
CA THR A 25 11.35 1.85 -6.64
C THR A 25 9.94 1.96 -6.10
N PHE A 26 9.69 3.00 -5.31
CA PHE A 26 8.35 3.27 -4.85
C PHE A 26 7.44 3.71 -5.99
N LEU A 27 6.19 3.28 -5.89
CA LEU A 27 5.10 3.62 -6.80
C LEU A 27 4.86 5.13 -6.88
N ARG A 28 5.13 5.83 -5.79
CA ARG A 28 4.93 7.27 -5.63
C ARG A 28 6.11 7.88 -4.89
N GLU A 29 6.45 9.11 -5.25
CA GLU A 29 7.39 9.93 -4.47
C GLU A 29 6.82 10.27 -3.09
N GLU A 30 5.50 10.47 -3.00
CA GLU A 30 4.78 10.76 -1.77
C GLU A 30 4.11 9.51 -1.18
N TRP A 31 4.07 9.45 0.15
CA TRP A 31 3.36 8.41 0.87
C TRP A 31 1.84 8.64 0.79
N MET A 32 1.11 7.57 0.55
CA MET A 32 -0.34 7.57 0.33
C MET A 32 -1.09 7.30 1.63
N ASN A 33 -2.31 7.82 1.73
CA ASN A 33 -3.26 7.40 2.76
C ASN A 33 -3.81 5.98 2.44
N PRO A 34 -4.43 5.31 3.44
CA PRO A 34 -4.92 3.94 3.29
C PRO A 34 -5.94 3.75 2.16
N GLU A 35 -6.84 4.73 2.01
CA GLU A 35 -7.93 4.72 1.03
C GLU A 35 -7.37 4.78 -0.39
N THR A 36 -6.38 5.64 -0.61
CA THR A 36 -5.70 5.80 -1.91
C THR A 36 -4.96 4.53 -2.29
N LEU A 37 -4.23 3.91 -1.35
CA LEU A 37 -3.54 2.65 -1.62
C LEU A 37 -4.53 1.54 -1.96
N THR A 38 -5.59 1.38 -1.16
CA THR A 38 -6.58 0.33 -1.36
C THR A 38 -7.31 0.49 -2.69
N GLY A 39 -7.77 1.70 -3.01
CA GLY A 39 -8.44 1.98 -4.28
C GLY A 39 -7.56 1.72 -5.50
N ARG A 40 -6.23 1.97 -5.39
CA ARG A 40 -5.29 1.65 -6.47
C ARG A 40 -5.11 0.15 -6.67
N ILE A 41 -4.95 -0.61 -5.59
CA ILE A 41 -4.83 -2.07 -5.65
C ILE A 41 -6.09 -2.68 -6.27
N GLU A 42 -7.27 -2.21 -5.87
CA GLU A 42 -8.55 -2.69 -6.40
C GLU A 42 -8.74 -2.33 -7.88
N ALA A 43 -8.23 -1.18 -8.32
CA ALA A 43 -8.34 -0.72 -9.71
C ALA A 43 -7.50 -1.54 -10.69
N GLU A 44 -6.41 -2.18 -10.24
CA GLU A 44 -5.47 -2.82 -11.15
C GLU A 44 -6.01 -4.11 -11.79
N GLY A 45 -7.00 -4.74 -11.16
CA GLY A 45 -7.83 -5.80 -11.76
C GLY A 45 -7.10 -7.11 -12.08
N ASP A 46 -5.77 -7.15 -12.03
CA ASP A 46 -4.95 -8.34 -12.23
C ASP A 46 -4.69 -9.02 -10.88
N PRO A 47 -5.18 -10.27 -10.67
CA PRO A 47 -4.96 -11.01 -9.43
C PRO A 47 -3.48 -11.41 -9.22
N LEU A 48 -2.66 -11.34 -10.26
CA LEU A 48 -1.21 -11.48 -10.20
C LEU A 48 -0.52 -10.12 -10.11
N PHE A 49 -1.24 -9.04 -9.79
CA PHE A 49 -0.62 -7.77 -9.46
C PHE A 49 -0.22 -7.75 -8.00
N TRP A 50 1.07 -7.92 -7.77
CA TRP A 50 1.68 -8.15 -6.47
C TRP A 50 2.97 -7.36 -6.37
N GLY A 51 3.31 -7.06 -5.14
CA GLY A 51 4.43 -6.21 -4.80
C GLY A 51 4.47 -5.99 -3.29
N ASP A 52 5.48 -5.25 -2.86
CA ASP A 52 5.69 -4.97 -1.44
C ASP A 52 4.89 -3.73 -1.03
N ILE A 53 4.16 -3.83 0.08
CA ILE A 53 3.50 -2.69 0.72
C ILE A 53 4.34 -2.26 1.92
N TYR A 54 4.73 -1.00 1.92
CA TYR A 54 5.49 -0.37 2.99
C TYR A 54 4.55 0.49 3.82
N ALA A 55 4.75 0.46 5.14
CA ALA A 55 4.02 1.30 6.09
C ALA A 55 4.99 2.17 6.87
N LYS A 56 4.61 3.43 7.10
CA LYS A 56 5.32 4.37 7.94
C LYS A 56 4.34 4.93 8.98
N PHE A 57 4.61 4.65 10.25
CA PHE A 57 3.87 5.22 11.36
C PHE A 57 4.25 6.70 11.55
N LEU A 58 3.26 7.50 11.96
CA LEU A 58 3.41 8.94 12.23
C LEU A 58 3.69 9.20 13.71
#